data_AF-A0A8T6JE05-F1
#
_entry.id   AF-A0A8T6JE05-F1
#
_cell.length_a   1.000
_cell.length_b   1.000
_cell.length_c   1.000
_cell.angle_alpha   90.00
_cell.angle_beta   90.00
_cell.angle_gamma   90.00
#
_symmetry.space_group_name_H-M   'P 1'
#
loop_
_entity.id
_entity.type
_entity.pdbx_description
1 polymer ?
#
loop_
_entity_poly.entity_id
_entity_poly.type
_entity_poly.pdbx_seq_one_letter_code
_entity_poly.pdbx_strand_id
1 'polypeptide(L)'
;MRRVAVFFAIAAAVLAAALFVDWRFWYRWYTLPEDPGEWPASYYQPVVEVPGSPGEFFPAAGGAELTIAPDALEAAAAWAEQHNSVALLVLHRGLVQLERYWQDIGPESLFTGRAMTRSLLPPLVAIAIQEGAIES
;
A
#
# COMPACT_ATOMS: atom_id res chain seq x y z
N MET A 1 -50.20 -25.92 -10.79
CA MET A 1 -49.25 -25.22 -11.70
C MET A 1 -49.16 -23.71 -11.42
N ARG A 2 -50.26 -22.93 -11.47
CA ARG A 2 -50.23 -21.47 -11.25
C ARG A 2 -49.64 -21.01 -9.90
N ARG A 3 -49.96 -21.68 -8.79
CA ARG A 3 -49.39 -21.35 -7.45
C ARG A 3 -47.89 -21.62 -7.35
N VAL A 4 -47.42 -22.67 -8.02
CA VAL A 4 -46.00 -23.03 -8.10
C VAL A 4 -45.25 -21.99 -8.92
N ALA A 5 -45.81 -21.56 -10.06
CA ALA A 5 -45.22 -20.50 -10.89
C ALA A 5 -45.12 -19.15 -10.14
N VAL A 6 -46.17 -18.77 -9.39
CA VAL A 6 -46.15 -17.54 -8.57
C VAL A 6 -45.10 -17.62 -7.48
N PHE A 7 -44.95 -18.77 -6.82
CA PHE A 7 -43.90 -18.96 -5.80
C PHE A 7 -42.49 -18.78 -6.38
N PHE A 8 -42.19 -19.39 -7.54
CA PHE A 8 -40.90 -19.22 -8.20
C PHE A 8 -40.65 -17.77 -8.65
N ALA A 9 -41.68 -17.07 -9.14
CA ALA A 9 -41.55 -15.67 -9.52
C ALA A 9 -41.21 -14.77 -8.31
N ILE A 10 -41.86 -15.00 -7.16
CA ILE A 10 -41.57 -14.26 -5.92
C ILE A 10 -40.16 -14.58 -5.44
N ALA A 11 -39.77 -15.86 -5.42
CA ALA A 11 -38.43 -16.26 -5.02
C ALA A 11 -37.33 -15.64 -5.90
N ALA A 12 -37.55 -15.61 -7.23
CA ALA A 12 -36.62 -14.97 -8.17
C ALA A 12 -36.53 -13.45 -7.96
N ALA A 13 -37.66 -12.78 -7.71
CA ALA A 13 -37.68 -11.34 -7.44
C ALA A 13 -36.96 -11.00 -6.13
N VAL A 14 -37.14 -11.80 -5.07
CA VAL A 14 -36.43 -11.64 -3.80
C VAL A 14 -34.92 -11.87 -3.97
N LEU A 15 -34.52 -12.89 -4.72
CA LEU A 15 -33.10 -13.16 -5.01
C LEU A 15 -32.47 -12.02 -5.82
N ALA A 16 -33.15 -11.54 -6.87
CA ALA A 16 -32.68 -10.42 -7.67
C ALA A 16 -32.56 -9.13 -6.84
N ALA A 17 -33.53 -8.86 -5.97
CA ALA A 17 -33.48 -7.74 -5.03
C ALA A 17 -32.31 -7.88 -4.05
N ALA A 18 -32.08 -9.06 -3.47
CA ALA A 18 -30.96 -9.31 -2.56
C ALA A 18 -29.59 -9.15 -3.23
N LEU A 19 -29.45 -9.58 -4.50
CA LEU A 19 -28.24 -9.39 -5.29
C LEU A 19 -28.03 -7.91 -5.67
N PHE A 20 -29.10 -7.17 -5.93
CA PHE A 20 -29.02 -5.77 -6.34
C PHE A 20 -28.81 -4.81 -5.17
N VAL A 21 -29.50 -5.01 -4.05
CA VAL A 21 -29.44 -4.16 -2.85
C VAL A 21 -28.01 -4.09 -2.32
N ASP A 22 -27.28 -5.21 -2.36
CA ASP A 22 -25.89 -5.25 -1.91
C ASP A 22 -24.94 -5.84 -2.95
N TRP A 23 -25.05 -5.36 -4.19
CA TRP A 23 -24.16 -5.81 -5.28
C TRP A 23 -22.68 -5.61 -4.91
N ARG A 24 -22.35 -4.58 -4.12
CA ARG A 24 -20.98 -4.31 -3.65
C ARG A 24 -20.51 -5.34 -2.63
N PHE A 25 -21.38 -5.83 -1.75
CA PHE A 25 -21.05 -6.96 -0.88
C PHE A 25 -20.79 -8.21 -1.71
N TRP A 26 -21.67 -8.58 -2.63
CA TRP A 26 -21.48 -9.78 -3.46
C TRP A 26 -20.24 -9.68 -4.34
N TYR A 27 -19.99 -8.52 -4.94
CA TYR A 27 -18.75 -8.26 -5.67
C TYR A 27 -17.54 -8.50 -4.76
N ARG A 28 -17.46 -7.84 -3.59
CA ARG A 28 -16.36 -8.06 -2.63
C ARG A 28 -16.25 -9.50 -2.15
N TRP A 29 -17.37 -10.21 -1.97
CA TRP A 29 -17.41 -11.59 -1.53
C TRP A 29 -16.79 -12.53 -2.57
N TYR A 30 -17.15 -12.34 -3.85
CA TYR A 30 -16.65 -13.16 -4.95
C TYR A 30 -15.29 -12.70 -5.49
N THR A 31 -14.84 -11.49 -5.13
CA THR A 31 -13.51 -10.97 -5.51
C THR A 31 -12.55 -10.88 -4.32
N LEU A 32 -12.87 -11.51 -3.18
CA LEU A 32 -11.94 -11.59 -2.05
C LEU A 32 -10.60 -12.16 -2.53
N PRO A 33 -9.48 -11.43 -2.35
CA PRO A 33 -8.19 -11.95 -2.74
C PRO A 33 -7.84 -13.18 -1.91
N GLU A 34 -7.16 -14.14 -2.53
CA GLU A 34 -6.69 -15.37 -1.87
C GLU A 34 -5.76 -15.06 -0.69
N ASP A 35 -5.01 -13.95 -0.79
CA ASP A 35 -4.23 -13.38 0.31
C ASP A 35 -4.83 -12.02 0.75
N PRO A 36 -5.61 -11.98 1.85
CA PRO A 36 -6.20 -10.74 2.37
C PRO A 36 -5.13 -9.76 2.91
N GLY A 37 -3.90 -10.25 3.09
CA GLY A 37 -2.73 -9.45 3.43
C GLY A 37 -2.15 -8.71 2.23
N GLU A 38 -2.35 -9.16 0.98
CA GLU A 38 -1.67 -8.68 -0.23
C GLU A 38 -2.67 -8.27 -1.32
N TRP A 39 -3.34 -7.13 -1.15
CA TRP A 39 -4.28 -6.63 -2.16
C TRP A 39 -3.55 -6.19 -3.44
N PRO A 40 -4.02 -6.59 -4.64
CA PRO A 40 -3.46 -6.10 -5.89
C PRO A 40 -3.54 -4.57 -5.98
N ALA A 41 -2.57 -3.93 -6.65
CA ALA A 41 -2.54 -2.47 -6.81
C ALA A 41 -3.84 -1.89 -7.41
N SER A 42 -4.54 -2.65 -8.26
CA SER A 42 -5.82 -2.27 -8.86
C SER A 42 -6.97 -2.08 -7.86
N TYR A 43 -6.85 -2.63 -6.65
CA TYR A 43 -7.80 -2.40 -5.57
C TYR A 43 -7.62 -1.05 -4.88
N TYR A 44 -6.45 -0.43 -5.03
CA TYR A 44 -6.20 0.89 -4.49
C TYR A 44 -6.73 1.95 -5.47
N GLN A 45 -7.91 2.50 -5.17
CA GLN A 45 -8.53 3.59 -5.92
C GLN A 45 -8.56 4.85 -5.04
N PRO A 46 -7.48 5.65 -5.03
CA PRO A 46 -7.43 6.85 -4.21
C PRO A 46 -8.51 7.83 -4.68
N VAL A 47 -9.25 8.40 -3.72
CA VAL A 47 -10.23 9.48 -4.01
C VAL A 47 -9.55 10.83 -4.26
N VAL A 48 -8.32 10.97 -3.75
CA VAL A 48 -7.45 12.12 -3.92
C VAL A 48 -6.04 11.59 -4.09
N GLU A 49 -5.39 12.02 -5.16
CA GLU A 49 -3.96 11.81 -5.36
C GLU A 49 -3.21 12.97 -4.70
N VAL A 50 -2.22 12.63 -3.88
CA VAL A 50 -1.26 13.60 -3.36
C VAL A 50 -0.06 13.55 -4.30
N PRO A 51 0.13 14.55 -5.19
CA PRO A 51 1.28 14.56 -6.08
C PRO A 51 2.55 14.65 -5.24
N GLY A 52 3.37 13.61 -5.29
CA GLY A 52 4.72 13.64 -4.74
C GLY A 52 5.63 14.54 -5.59
N SER A 53 6.87 14.70 -5.14
CA SER A 53 7.94 15.31 -5.93
C SER A 53 8.98 14.23 -6.24
N PRO A 54 8.72 13.34 -7.23
CA PRO A 54 9.65 12.27 -7.57
C PRO A 54 11.00 12.85 -8.00
N GLY A 55 12.06 12.26 -7.49
CA GLY A 55 13.43 12.74 -7.61
C GLY A 55 14.36 11.90 -6.75
N GLU A 56 15.65 12.19 -6.81
CA GLU A 56 16.65 11.49 -6.01
C GLU A 56 16.30 11.60 -4.51
N PHE A 57 16.15 10.47 -3.82
CA PHE A 57 15.70 10.43 -2.43
C PHE A 57 16.65 11.22 -1.51
N PHE A 58 17.93 10.85 -1.54
CA PHE A 58 19.06 11.52 -0.92
C PHE A 58 20.31 11.20 -1.77
N PRO A 59 21.36 12.04 -1.75
CA PRO A 59 22.57 11.75 -2.50
C PRO A 59 23.23 10.46 -2.02
N ALA A 60 23.71 9.66 -2.99
CA ALA A 60 24.49 8.47 -2.71
C ALA A 60 25.84 8.82 -2.07
N ALA A 61 26.23 8.07 -1.05
CA ALA A 61 27.56 8.21 -0.44
C ALA A 61 28.64 7.78 -1.44
N GLY A 62 29.60 8.67 -1.70
CA GLY A 62 30.85 8.29 -2.36
C GLY A 62 31.68 7.35 -1.49
N GLY A 63 32.72 6.73 -2.06
CA GLY A 63 33.53 5.74 -1.35
C GLY A 63 34.15 6.21 -0.03
N ALA A 64 34.52 7.50 0.08
CA ALA A 64 35.03 8.10 1.32
C ALA A 64 33.93 8.50 2.32
N GLU A 65 32.66 8.53 1.88
CA GLU A 65 31.49 8.93 2.67
C GLU A 65 30.68 7.73 3.16
N LEU A 66 31.06 6.51 2.73
CA LEU A 66 30.59 5.27 3.31
C LEU A 66 31.11 5.16 4.74
N THR A 67 30.17 5.23 5.69
CA THR A 67 30.45 5.25 7.13
C THR A 67 30.00 3.99 7.84
N ILE A 68 29.23 3.14 7.16
CA ILE A 68 28.84 1.82 7.63
C ILE A 68 29.73 0.79 6.98
N ALA A 69 30.20 -0.19 7.76
CA ALA A 69 31.06 -1.24 7.27
C ALA A 69 30.36 -2.05 6.14
N PRO A 70 31.03 -2.32 5.01
CA PRO A 70 30.41 -2.99 3.87
C PRO A 70 29.82 -4.36 4.20
N ASP A 71 30.49 -5.14 5.06
CA ASP A 71 30.03 -6.44 5.53
C ASP A 71 28.71 -6.37 6.32
N ALA A 72 28.52 -5.31 7.12
CA ALA A 72 27.28 -5.08 7.84
C ALA A 72 26.12 -4.72 6.90
N LEU A 73 26.38 -3.89 5.88
CA LEU A 73 25.39 -3.55 4.85
C LEU A 73 24.96 -4.79 4.07
N GLU A 74 25.93 -5.62 3.67
CA GLU A 74 25.67 -6.89 2.99
C GLU A 74 24.89 -7.87 3.85
N ALA A 75 25.22 -7.98 5.14
CA ALA A 75 24.48 -8.83 6.08
C ALA A 75 23.02 -8.38 6.25
N ALA A 76 22.78 -7.07 6.38
CA ALA A 76 21.43 -6.52 6.49
C ALA A 76 20.61 -6.80 5.23
N ALA A 77 21.23 -6.63 4.07
CA ALA A 77 20.56 -6.86 2.80
C ALA A 77 20.28 -8.35 2.53
N ALA A 78 21.23 -9.23 2.85
CA ALA A 78 21.02 -10.68 2.79
C ALA A 78 19.89 -11.12 3.73
N TRP A 79 19.79 -10.53 4.92
CA TRP A 79 18.69 -10.80 5.85
C TRP A 79 17.35 -10.33 5.27
N ALA A 80 17.30 -9.11 4.70
CA ALA A 80 16.09 -8.54 4.11
C ALA A 80 15.57 -9.39 2.93
N GLU A 81 16.47 -9.85 2.07
CA GLU A 81 16.16 -10.75 0.95
C GLU A 81 15.53 -12.07 1.43
N GLN A 82 16.14 -12.70 2.45
CA GLN A 82 15.63 -13.95 3.04
C GLN A 82 14.23 -13.81 3.65
N HIS A 83 13.81 -12.58 3.98
CA HIS A 83 12.49 -12.28 4.56
C HIS A 83 11.52 -11.68 3.54
N ASN A 84 11.76 -11.89 2.24
CA ASN A 84 10.89 -11.42 1.16
C ASN A 84 10.66 -9.90 1.16
N SER A 85 11.68 -9.13 1.57
CA SER A 85 11.64 -7.68 1.39
C SER A 85 11.64 -7.33 -0.11
N VAL A 86 10.97 -6.24 -0.47
CA VAL A 86 11.00 -5.71 -1.84
C VAL A 86 12.11 -4.69 -2.04
N ALA A 87 12.50 -3.98 -0.98
CA ALA A 87 13.60 -3.01 -0.99
C ALA A 87 14.20 -2.84 0.40
N LEU A 88 15.48 -2.44 0.44
CA LEU A 88 16.21 -2.01 1.62
C LEU A 88 17.00 -0.74 1.26
N LEU A 89 16.70 0.36 1.96
CA LEU A 89 17.43 1.61 1.86
C LEU A 89 18.04 1.93 3.22
N VAL A 90 19.34 2.24 3.25
CA VAL A 90 20.06 2.61 4.47
C VAL A 90 20.55 4.04 4.34
N LEU A 91 19.95 4.94 5.12
CA LEU A 91 20.34 6.34 5.19
C LEU A 91 21.14 6.59 6.47
N HIS A 92 22.31 7.22 6.35
CA HIS A 92 23.07 7.67 7.51
C HIS A 92 23.61 9.08 7.26
N ARG A 93 23.26 10.00 8.18
CA ARG A 93 23.68 11.42 8.14
C ARG A 93 23.34 12.12 6.82
N GLY A 94 22.18 11.83 6.25
CA GLY A 94 21.70 12.45 5.01
C GLY A 94 22.34 11.91 3.74
N LEU A 95 23.12 10.83 3.83
CA LEU A 95 23.71 10.15 2.67
C LEU A 95 23.23 8.70 2.60
N VAL A 96 22.86 8.27 1.40
CA VAL A 96 22.47 6.88 1.16
C VAL A 96 23.71 6.00 1.18
N GLN A 97 23.74 5.06 2.10
CA GLN A 97 24.84 4.12 2.30
C GLN A 97 24.65 2.83 1.48
N LEU A 98 23.39 2.46 1.25
CA LEU A 98 22.98 1.29 0.47
C LEU A 98 21.56 1.49 -0.05
N GLU A 99 21.34 1.15 -1.32
CA GLU A 99 20.02 0.80 -1.83
C GLU A 99 20.08 -0.59 -2.46
N ARG A 100 19.10 -1.42 -2.14
CA ARG A 100 18.92 -2.71 -2.79
C ARG A 100 17.44 -2.96 -3.01
N TYR A 101 17.12 -3.47 -4.20
CA TYR A 101 15.76 -3.73 -4.65
C TYR A 101 15.66 -5.19 -5.12
N TRP A 102 14.51 -5.81 -4.87
CA TRP A 102 14.18 -7.19 -5.23
C TRP A 102 12.78 -7.23 -5.86
N GLN A 103 12.31 -8.42 -6.28
CA GLN A 103 10.94 -8.63 -6.77
C GLN A 103 10.51 -7.69 -7.90
N ASP A 104 11.42 -7.41 -8.83
CA ASP A 104 11.19 -6.58 -10.02
C ASP A 104 10.72 -5.14 -9.72
N ILE A 105 10.99 -4.62 -8.52
CA ILE A 105 10.82 -3.20 -8.19
C ILE A 105 12.14 -2.43 -8.32
N GLY A 106 12.02 -1.12 -8.54
CA GLY A 106 13.13 -0.19 -8.57
C GLY A 106 12.83 1.10 -7.79
N PRO A 107 13.74 2.08 -7.83
CA PRO A 107 13.60 3.32 -7.07
C PRO A 107 12.33 4.12 -7.40
N GLU A 108 11.87 4.04 -8.65
CA GLU A 108 10.66 4.74 -9.13
C GLU A 108 9.39 3.88 -9.06
N SER A 109 9.50 2.63 -8.59
CA SER A 109 8.35 1.74 -8.47
C SER A 109 7.46 2.16 -7.31
N LEU A 110 6.16 2.32 -7.58
CA LEU A 110 5.17 2.54 -6.52
C LEU A 110 5.02 1.27 -5.68
N PHE A 111 5.03 1.45 -4.35
CA PHE A 111 4.82 0.36 -3.39
C PHE A 111 3.70 0.72 -2.41
N THR A 112 2.95 -0.29 -1.96
CA THR A 112 1.87 -0.08 -1.00
C THR A 112 2.43 0.23 0.39
N GLY A 113 2.18 1.45 0.88
CA GLY A 113 2.62 1.87 2.21
C GLY A 113 1.86 1.21 3.37
N ARG A 114 0.74 0.51 3.09
CA ARG A 114 -0.10 -0.20 4.09
C ARG A 114 -0.25 0.60 5.39
N ALA A 115 0.05 -0.01 6.54
CA ALA A 115 -0.02 0.63 7.84
C ALA A 115 1.07 1.70 8.07
N MET A 116 2.18 1.71 7.32
CA MET A 116 3.22 2.73 7.44
C MET A 116 2.67 4.13 7.12
N THR A 117 1.65 4.21 6.26
CA THR A 117 0.98 5.49 5.95
C THR A 117 0.37 6.17 7.19
N ARG A 118 0.02 5.40 8.23
CA ARG A 118 -0.53 5.96 9.49
C ARG A 118 0.47 6.85 10.21
N SER A 119 1.77 6.61 10.04
CA SER A 119 2.83 7.45 10.61
C SER A 119 2.88 8.83 9.98
N LEU A 120 2.28 9.03 8.80
CA LEU A 120 2.20 10.33 8.14
C LEU A 120 1.05 11.19 8.68
N LEU A 121 0.04 10.60 9.33
CA LEU A 121 -1.12 11.35 9.81
C LEU A 121 -0.77 12.36 10.91
N PRO A 122 -0.01 12.01 11.98
CA PRO A 122 0.31 12.98 13.03
C PRO A 122 0.99 14.27 12.54
N PRO A 123 2.05 14.24 11.71
CA PRO A 123 2.65 15.48 11.22
C PRO A 123 1.69 16.27 10.32
N LEU A 124 0.87 15.61 9.49
CA LEU A 124 -0.13 16.29 8.67
C LEU A 124 -1.20 16.99 9.51
N VAL A 125 -1.69 16.35 10.58
CA VAL A 125 -2.62 16.98 11.52
C VAL A 125 -1.96 18.16 12.25
N ALA A 126 -0.71 18.02 12.67
CA ALA A 126 0.03 19.11 13.31
C ALA A 126 0.20 20.32 12.37
N ILE A 127 0.52 20.08 11.10
CA ILE A 127 0.57 21.14 10.07
C ILE A 127 -0.80 21.79 9.90
N ALA A 128 -1.88 21.01 9.81
CA ALA A 128 -3.24 21.55 9.66
C ALA A 128 -3.70 22.39 10.87
N ILE A 129 -3.30 22.01 12.09
CA ILE A 129 -3.52 22.83 13.29
C ILE A 129 -2.71 24.13 13.21
N GLN A 130 -1.44 24.05 12.83
CA GLN A 130 -0.56 25.22 12.69
C GLN A 130 -1.08 26.21 11.63
N GLU A 131 -1.68 25.70 10.56
CA GLU A 131 -2.30 26.48 9.48
C GLU A 131 -3.70 26.99 9.82
N GLY A 132 -4.26 26.61 10.98
CA GLY A 132 -5.61 27.01 11.42
C GLY A 132 -6.75 26.30 10.68
N ALA A 133 -6.45 25.22 9.93
CA ALA A 133 -7.44 24.39 9.26
C ALA A 133 -8.18 23.45 10.24
N ILE A 134 -7.58 23.17 11.40
CA ILE A 134 -8.15 22.38 12.50
C ILE A 134 -8.02 23.19 13.80
N GLU A 135 -9.13 23.31 14.54
CA GLU A 135 -9.12 23.88 15.90
C GLU A 135 -8.54 22.87 16.90
N SER A 136 -7.72 23.34 17.84
CA SER A 136 -7.12 22.54 18.91
C SER A 136 -7.20 23.22 20.26
#